data_AF-A0A4Y3ZC54-F1
#
_entry.id   AF-A0A4Y3ZC54-F1
#
_cell.length_a   1.000
_cell.length_b   1.000
_cell.length_c   1.000
_cell.angle_alpha   90.00
_cell.angle_beta   90.00
_cell.angle_gamma   90.00
#
_symmetry.space_group_name_H-M   'P 1'
#
loop_
_entity.id
_entity.type
_entity.pdbx_description
1 polymer ?
#
loop_
_entity_poly.entity_id
_entity_poly.type
_entity_poly.pdbx_seq_one_letter_code
_entity_poly.pdbx_strand_id
1 'polypeptide(L)'
;MLRPIVAILVLAGTAVSVRAQEINDYPTSARAEYVFGCMKANGESRQSIEQCSCSIDVVASIIPYDRYVTAETVLSMAQVRGNLGGQFRSSEQAATALNDLRRAQAEAEVRCF
;
A
#
# COMPACT_ATOMS: atom_id res chain seq x y z
N MET A 1 45.58 48.06 22.76
CA MET A 1 44.91 48.12 21.44
C MET A 1 45.58 47.03 20.62
N LEU A 2 44.98 45.94 20.10
CA LEU A 2 43.64 45.64 19.62
C LEU A 2 43.50 44.08 19.68
N ARG A 3 42.37 43.52 20.17
CA ARG A 3 42.10 42.06 20.15
C ARG A 3 41.50 41.70 18.78
N PRO A 4 41.97 40.67 18.05
CA PRO A 4 41.21 40.16 16.91
C PRO A 4 40.16 39.17 17.44
N ILE A 5 38.91 39.59 17.34
CA ILE A 5 37.73 38.75 17.56
C ILE A 5 37.68 37.75 16.41
N VAL A 6 37.94 36.48 16.69
CA VAL A 6 37.72 35.38 15.74
C VAL A 6 36.22 35.18 15.61
N ALA A 7 35.64 35.67 14.51
CA ALA A 7 34.25 35.46 14.17
C ALA A 7 34.05 34.00 13.72
N ILE A 8 33.48 33.18 14.61
CA ILE A 8 33.01 31.84 14.27
C ILE A 8 31.69 32.01 13.49
N LEU A 9 31.75 31.80 12.17
CA LEU A 9 30.57 31.71 11.32
C LEU A 9 29.96 30.31 11.54
N VAL A 10 28.98 30.20 12.44
CA VAL A 10 28.18 28.97 12.59
C VAL A 10 27.21 28.90 11.42
N LEU A 11 27.55 28.10 10.41
CA LEU A 11 26.61 27.71 9.37
C LEU A 11 25.63 26.69 9.98
N ALA A 12 24.54 27.19 10.55
CA ALA A 12 23.42 26.36 10.97
C ALA A 12 22.72 25.82 9.71
N GLY A 13 23.16 24.64 9.25
CA GLY A 13 22.48 23.90 8.20
C GLY A 13 21.08 23.53 8.65
N THR A 14 20.07 24.18 8.08
CA THR A 14 18.68 23.74 8.18
C THR A 14 18.56 22.40 7.46
N ALA A 15 18.62 21.30 8.21
CA ALA A 15 18.24 19.98 7.71
C ALA A 15 16.74 20.00 7.41
N VAL A 16 16.38 20.42 6.20
CA VAL A 16 15.04 20.23 5.66
C VAL A 16 14.86 18.74 5.46
N SER A 17 14.27 18.08 6.47
CA SER A 17 13.76 16.74 6.31
C SER A 17 12.58 16.80 5.36
N VAL A 18 12.84 16.65 4.07
CA VAL A 18 11.80 16.32 3.09
C VAL A 18 11.30 14.93 3.49
N ARG A 19 10.26 14.88 4.32
CA ARG A 19 9.41 13.71 4.43
C ARG A 19 8.79 13.60 3.04
N ALA A 20 9.37 12.77 2.17
CA ALA A 20 8.64 12.30 1.01
C ALA A 20 7.31 11.80 1.57
N GLN A 21 6.24 12.49 1.21
CA GLN A 21 4.90 12.06 1.55
C GLN A 21 4.84 10.64 0.99
N GLU A 22 4.76 9.66 1.88
CA GLU A 22 4.69 8.24 1.55
C GLU A 22 3.31 8.05 0.93
N ILE A 23 3.13 8.57 -0.29
CA ILE A 23 1.87 8.51 -1.06
C ILE A 23 1.53 7.05 -1.36
N ASN A 24 2.44 6.12 -1.03
CA ASN A 24 2.32 4.72 -1.35
C ASN A 24 3.34 3.87 -0.56
N ASP A 25 2.99 3.53 0.67
CA ASP A 25 3.74 2.75 1.68
C ASP A 25 3.92 1.25 1.32
N TYR A 26 3.48 0.82 0.14
CA TYR A 26 3.56 -0.59 -0.25
C TYR A 26 4.96 -0.91 -0.79
N PRO A 27 5.60 -1.97 -0.29
CA PRO A 27 6.85 -2.50 -0.85
C PRO A 27 6.70 -2.80 -2.35
N THR A 28 7.79 -2.61 -3.11
CA THR A 28 7.80 -2.88 -4.55
C THR A 28 7.39 -4.32 -4.88
N SER A 29 7.78 -5.29 -4.06
CA SER A 29 7.37 -6.69 -4.22
C SER A 29 5.86 -6.86 -4.11
N ALA A 30 5.22 -6.23 -3.11
CA ALA A 30 3.77 -6.31 -2.93
C ALA A 30 3.01 -5.73 -4.13
N ARG A 31 3.49 -4.61 -4.69
CA ARG A 31 2.92 -4.05 -5.92
C ARG A 31 3.07 -5.00 -7.10
N ALA A 32 4.26 -5.56 -7.28
CA ALA A 32 4.54 -6.48 -8.39
C ALA A 32 3.69 -7.75 -8.30
N GLU A 33 3.52 -8.31 -7.10
CA GLU A 33 2.67 -9.47 -6.85
C GLU A 33 1.20 -9.16 -7.10
N TYR A 34 0.70 -8.00 -6.67
CA TYR A 34 -0.66 -7.55 -6.99
C TYR A 34 -0.87 -7.44 -8.49
N VAL A 35 0.03 -6.74 -9.20
CA VAL A 35 -0.06 -6.55 -10.66
C VAL A 35 -0.04 -7.90 -11.36
N PHE A 36 0.85 -8.81 -10.95
CA PHE A 36 0.91 -10.17 -11.49
C PHE A 36 -0.43 -10.90 -11.29
N GLY A 37 -0.99 -10.91 -10.08
CA GLY A 37 -2.29 -11.55 -9.80
C GLY A 37 -3.44 -10.93 -10.59
N CYS A 38 -3.49 -9.60 -10.67
CA CYS A 38 -4.48 -8.86 -11.44
C CYS A 38 -4.42 -9.19 -12.94
N MET A 39 -3.21 -9.29 -13.51
CA MET A 39 -3.04 -9.68 -14.91
C MET A 39 -3.57 -11.08 -15.21
N LYS A 40 -3.39 -12.04 -14.28
CA LYS A 40 -3.93 -13.40 -14.41
C LYS A 40 -5.46 -13.41 -14.52
N ALA A 41 -6.13 -12.43 -13.93
CA ALA A 41 -7.58 -12.27 -14.03
C ALA A 41 -8.04 -11.45 -15.25
N ASN A 42 -7.15 -10.63 -15.84
CA ASN A 42 -7.50 -9.61 -16.83
C ASN A 42 -6.78 -9.74 -18.19
N GLY A 43 -6.33 -10.95 -18.54
CA GLY A 43 -5.92 -11.29 -19.91
C GLY A 43 -4.44 -11.07 -20.25
N GLU A 44 -3.58 -10.78 -19.27
CA GLU A 44 -2.11 -10.80 -19.40
C GLU A 44 -1.53 -10.00 -20.58
N SER A 45 -2.17 -8.89 -20.92
CA SER A 45 -1.77 -8.00 -22.02
C SER A 45 -1.00 -6.77 -21.51
N ARG A 46 -0.37 -6.03 -22.42
CA ARG A 46 0.24 -4.73 -22.09
C ARG A 46 -0.77 -3.74 -21.52
N GLN A 47 -1.99 -3.73 -22.05
CA GLN A 47 -3.08 -2.93 -21.50
C GLN A 47 -3.40 -3.36 -20.05
N SER A 48 -3.46 -4.66 -19.78
CA SER A 48 -3.72 -5.15 -18.41
C SER A 48 -2.62 -4.73 -17.42
N ILE A 49 -1.35 -4.63 -17.86
CA ILE A 49 -0.28 -4.09 -17.02
C ILE A 49 -0.58 -2.65 -16.62
N GLU A 50 -0.99 -1.80 -17.56
CA GLU A 50 -1.31 -0.39 -17.31
C GLU A 50 -2.50 -0.26 -16.35
N GLN A 51 -3.58 -1.01 -16.59
CA GLN A 51 -4.79 -1.00 -15.75
C GLN A 51 -4.51 -1.55 -14.34
N CYS A 52 -3.82 -2.69 -14.24
CA CYS A 52 -3.46 -3.30 -12.96
C CYS A 52 -2.48 -2.45 -12.15
N SER A 53 -1.55 -1.74 -12.83
CA SER A 53 -0.64 -0.78 -12.16
C SER A 53 -1.42 0.42 -11.62
N CYS A 54 -2.34 0.97 -12.42
CA CYS A 54 -3.26 2.02 -11.95
C CYS A 54 -4.07 1.55 -10.74
N SER A 55 -4.58 0.31 -10.79
CA SER A 55 -5.41 -0.27 -9.75
C SER A 55 -4.70 -0.33 -8.39
N ILE A 56 -3.46 -0.82 -8.35
CA ILE A 56 -2.71 -0.88 -7.07
C ILE A 56 -2.39 0.51 -6.52
N ASP A 57 -2.12 1.49 -7.39
CA ASP A 57 -1.86 2.87 -6.96
C ASP A 57 -3.11 3.51 -6.35
N VAL A 58 -4.30 3.24 -6.89
CA VAL A 58 -5.57 3.66 -6.29
C VAL A 58 -5.81 2.95 -4.97
N VAL A 59 -5.65 1.63 -4.91
CA VAL A 59 -5.85 0.84 -3.68
C VAL A 59 -4.98 1.36 -2.55
N ALA A 60 -3.69 1.56 -2.80
CA ALA A 60 -2.74 2.00 -1.80
C ALA A 60 -2.86 3.49 -1.44
N SER A 61 -3.54 4.30 -2.27
CA SER A 61 -3.96 5.65 -1.88
C SER A 61 -5.11 5.67 -0.85
N ILE A 62 -5.85 4.55 -0.72
CA ILE A 62 -7.03 4.42 0.15
C ILE A 62 -6.73 3.57 1.38
N ILE A 63 -5.88 2.55 1.24
CA ILE A 63 -5.64 1.52 2.25
C ILE A 63 -4.17 1.48 2.64
N PRO A 64 -3.82 1.71 3.93
CA PRO A 64 -2.47 1.51 4.45
C PRO A 64 -1.99 0.07 4.27
N TYR A 65 -0.69 -0.14 4.07
CA TYR A 65 -0.13 -1.45 3.76
C TYR A 65 -0.47 -2.54 4.79
N ASP A 66 -0.43 -2.23 6.09
CA ASP A 66 -0.79 -3.18 7.16
C ASP A 66 -2.23 -3.69 7.04
N ARG A 67 -3.15 -2.83 6.60
CA ARG A 67 -4.57 -3.18 6.39
C ARG A 67 -4.74 -4.06 5.16
N TYR A 68 -3.95 -3.82 4.11
CA TYR A 68 -3.89 -4.66 2.93
C TYR A 68 -3.39 -6.07 3.25
N VAL A 69 -2.26 -6.19 3.97
CA VAL A 69 -1.71 -7.50 4.40
C VAL A 69 -2.70 -8.25 5.28
N THR A 70 -3.40 -7.54 6.17
CA THR A 70 -4.47 -8.12 6.98
C THR A 70 -5.57 -8.71 6.10
N ALA A 71 -6.04 -7.96 5.10
CA ALA A 71 -7.09 -8.42 4.19
C ALA A 71 -6.64 -9.62 3.34
N GLU A 72 -5.43 -9.62 2.78
CA GLU A 72 -4.86 -10.75 2.05
C GLU A 72 -4.74 -12.01 2.92
N THR A 73 -4.28 -11.84 4.16
CA THR A 73 -4.17 -12.94 5.13
C THR A 73 -5.54 -13.54 5.40
N VAL A 74 -6.57 -12.72 5.58
CA VAL A 74 -7.94 -13.18 5.79
C VAL A 74 -8.45 -13.92 4.54
N LEU A 75 -8.20 -13.42 3.33
CA LEU A 75 -8.59 -14.10 2.10
C LEU A 75 -7.91 -15.48 1.97
N SER A 76 -6.62 -15.56 2.26
CA SER A 76 -5.85 -16.81 2.25
C SER A 76 -6.37 -17.81 3.29
N MET A 77 -6.57 -17.35 4.54
CA MET A 77 -7.06 -18.21 5.64
C MET A 77 -8.53 -18.60 5.47
N ALA A 78 -9.35 -17.77 4.83
CA ALA A 78 -10.75 -18.10 4.55
C ALA A 78 -10.88 -19.29 3.59
N GLN A 79 -9.88 -19.54 2.72
CA GLN A 79 -9.83 -20.69 1.83
C GLN A 79 -9.48 -22.01 2.55
N VAL A 80 -8.90 -21.94 3.75
CA VAL A 80 -8.58 -23.11 4.57
C VAL A 80 -9.88 -23.77 5.04
N ARG A 81 -10.02 -25.07 4.77
CA ARG A 81 -11.18 -25.86 5.17
C ARG A 81 -11.13 -26.24 6.66
N GLY A 82 -12.30 -26.30 7.30
CA GLY A 82 -12.44 -26.71 8.70
C GLY A 82 -12.61 -25.54 9.67
N ASN A 83 -12.61 -25.85 10.97
CA ASN A 83 -12.96 -24.91 12.04
C ASN A 83 -12.00 -23.70 12.13
N LEU A 84 -10.74 -23.87 11.74
CA LEU A 84 -9.73 -22.81 11.74
C LEU A 84 -10.06 -21.70 10.74
N GLY A 85 -10.44 -22.03 9.51
CA GLY A 85 -10.86 -21.04 8.51
C GLY A 85 -12.16 -20.31 8.90
N GLY A 86 -13.04 -20.96 9.68
CA GLY A 86 -14.27 -20.35 10.20
C GLY A 86 -13.99 -19.22 11.20
N GLN A 87 -12.99 -19.36 12.07
CA GLN A 87 -12.64 -18.36 13.08
C GLN A 87 -12.03 -17.08 12.48
N PHE A 88 -11.30 -17.19 11.38
CA PHE A 88 -10.76 -16.02 10.66
C PHE A 88 -11.85 -15.24 9.90
N ARG A 89 -12.95 -15.90 9.50
CA ARG A 89 -14.10 -15.22 8.87
C ARG A 89 -14.97 -14.46 9.88
N SER A 90 -14.92 -14.82 11.17
CA SER A 90 -15.82 -14.30 12.19
C SER A 90 -15.27 -13.13 13.01
N SER A 91 -14.00 -12.75 12.86
CA SER A 91 -13.47 -11.59 13.59
C SER A 91 -13.90 -10.29 12.91
N GLU A 92 -14.37 -9.32 13.71
CA GLU A 92 -14.79 -8.00 13.22
C GLU A 92 -13.64 -7.29 12.49
N GLN A 93 -12.42 -7.42 13.00
CA GLN A 93 -11.23 -6.83 12.39
C GLN A 93 -10.95 -7.40 10.98
N ALA A 94 -11.14 -8.71 10.79
CA ALA A 94 -11.00 -9.37 9.51
C ALA A 94 -12.08 -8.92 8.52
N ALA A 95 -13.34 -8.88 8.97
CA ALA A 95 -14.45 -8.43 8.14
C ALA A 95 -14.26 -6.97 7.67
N THR A 96 -13.85 -6.07 8.57
CA THR A 96 -13.61 -4.67 8.22
C THR A 96 -12.44 -4.52 7.25
N ALA A 97 -11.33 -5.24 7.46
CA ALA A 97 -10.19 -5.20 6.54
C ALA A 97 -10.58 -5.65 5.12
N LEU A 98 -11.37 -6.72 5.00
CA LEU A 98 -11.90 -7.18 3.71
C LEU A 98 -12.84 -6.16 3.06
N ASN A 99 -13.74 -5.55 3.83
CA ASN A 99 -14.69 -4.58 3.31
C ASN A 99 -13.99 -3.29 2.85
N ASP A 100 -12.97 -2.83 3.57
CA ASP A 100 -12.12 -1.73 3.16
C ASP A 100 -11.44 -2.05 1.81
N LEU A 101 -10.81 -3.25 1.70
CA LEU A 101 -10.17 -3.70 0.47
C LEU A 101 -11.13 -3.76 -0.71
N ARG A 102 -12.32 -4.34 -0.52
CA ARG A 102 -13.35 -4.41 -1.57
C ARG A 102 -13.81 -3.02 -2.03
N ARG A 103 -13.97 -2.08 -1.10
CA ARG A 103 -14.33 -0.70 -1.44
C ARG A 103 -13.23 -0.03 -2.26
N ALA A 104 -11.97 -0.17 -1.88
CA ALA A 104 -10.85 0.38 -2.64
C ALA A 104 -10.70 -0.28 -4.02
N GLN A 105 -10.92 -1.59 -4.12
CA GLN A 105 -10.94 -2.30 -5.41
C GLN A 105 -12.08 -1.84 -6.31
N ALA A 106 -13.27 -1.57 -5.76
CA ALA A 106 -14.38 -1.04 -6.54
C ALA A 106 -14.09 0.37 -7.09
N GLU A 107 -13.44 1.23 -6.30
CA GLU A 107 -12.97 2.54 -6.76
C GLU A 107 -11.91 2.40 -7.86
N ALA A 108 -10.98 1.45 -7.69
CA ALA A 108 -9.95 1.15 -8.68
C ALA A 108 -10.56 0.61 -9.99
N GLU A 109 -11.61 -0.21 -9.92
CA GLU A 109 -12.34 -0.70 -11.09
C GLU A 109 -12.89 0.47 -11.91
N VAL A 110 -13.64 1.38 -11.27
CA VAL A 110 -14.25 2.53 -11.95
C VAL A 110 -13.21 3.48 -12.56
N ARG A 111 -12.03 3.59 -11.94
CA ARG A 111 -11.00 4.56 -12.36
C ARG A 111 -10.01 4.02 -13.38
N CYS A 112 -9.76 2.72 -13.39
CA CYS A 112 -8.64 2.13 -14.11
C CYS A 112 -9.04 1.11 -15.17
N PHE A 113 -10.26 0.57 -15.13
CA PHE A 113 -10.75 -0.46 -16.07
C PHE A 113 -11.90 0.07 -16.92
#